data_AF-A0A9E2R3N4-F1
#
_entry.id   AF-A0A9E2R3N4-F1
#
_cell.length_a   1.000
_cell.length_b   1.000
_cell.length_c   1.000
_cell.angle_alpha   90.00
_cell.angle_beta   90.00
_cell.angle_gamma   90.00
#
_symmetry.space_group_name_H-M   'P 1'
#
loop_
_entity.id
_entity.type
_entity.pdbx_description
1 polymer ?
#
loop_
_entity_poly.entity_id
_entity_poly.type
_entity_poly.pdbx_seq_one_letter_code
_entity_poly.pdbx_strand_id
1 'polypeptide(L)' 'VDQDGEIVASTLPQSFPAERVEEIGGLVIGAFKGAQAADLPLGELTIHFAALNLTARPLRGGAIIFLTPRT' A
#
# COMPACT_ATOMS: atom_id res chain seq x y z
N VAL A 1 -2.21 3.55 5.90
CA VAL A 1 -3.15 2.50 6.36
C VAL A 1 -2.66 1.90 7.66
N ASP A 2 -3.55 1.41 8.50
CA ASP A 2 -3.17 0.73 9.75
C ASP A 2 -2.88 -0.77 9.52
N GLN A 3 -2.76 -1.52 10.62
CA GLN A 3 -2.44 -2.95 10.62
C GLN A 3 -3.53 -3.85 10.05
N ASP A 4 -4.77 -3.36 9.93
CA ASP A 4 -5.90 -4.12 9.40
C ASP A 4 -6.15 -3.76 7.92
N GLY A 5 -5.40 -2.80 7.37
CA GLY A 5 -5.54 -2.32 6.00
C GLY A 5 -6.42 -1.08 5.90
N GLU A 6 -6.95 -0.58 7.01
CA GLU A 6 -7.90 0.52 7.05
C GLU A 6 -7.22 1.87 6.80
N ILE A 7 -7.97 2.79 6.18
CA ILE A 7 -7.45 4.10 5.79
C ILE A 7 -7.40 5.04 7.00
N VAL A 8 -6.20 5.22 7.57
CA VAL A 8 -5.95 6.22 8.63
C VAL A 8 -5.94 7.65 8.07
N ALA A 9 -5.32 7.85 6.91
CA ALA A 9 -5.24 9.13 6.22
C ALA A 9 -4.98 8.90 4.72
N SER A 10 -5.52 9.78 3.87
CA SER A 10 -5.31 9.77 2.43
C SER A 10 -5.10 11.20 1.92
N THR A 11 -4.15 11.36 1.01
CA THR A 11 -3.90 12.60 0.27
C THR A 11 -4.29 12.47 -1.21
N LEU A 12 -4.92 11.36 -1.58
CA LEU A 12 -5.42 11.17 -2.94
C LEU A 12 -6.60 12.12 -3.21
N PRO A 13 -6.76 12.59 -4.44
CA PRO A 13 -7.88 13.44 -4.81
C PRO A 13 -9.20 12.68 -4.63
N GLN A 14 -10.28 13.40 -4.35
CA GLN A 14 -11.62 12.82 -4.19
C GLN A 14 -12.15 12.11 -5.45
N SER A 15 -11.58 12.41 -6.61
CA SER A 15 -11.87 11.70 -7.86
C SER A 15 -11.29 10.29 -7.90
N PHE A 16 -10.37 9.95 -7.00
CA PHE A 16 -9.83 8.60 -6.90
C PHE A 16 -10.86 7.70 -6.19
N PRO A 17 -11.28 6.56 -6.79
CA PRO A 17 -12.32 5.73 -6.21
C PRO A 17 -11.94 5.19 -4.82
N ALA A 18 -12.76 5.46 -3.81
CA ALA A 18 -12.51 5.04 -2.43
C ALA A 18 -12.31 3.52 -2.29
N GLU A 19 -13.16 2.73 -2.96
CA GLU A 19 -13.06 1.26 -3.00
C GLU A 19 -11.68 0.79 -3.49
N ARG A 20 -11.07 1.51 -4.45
CA ARG A 20 -9.72 1.18 -4.93
C ARG A 20 -8.64 1.51 -3.90
N VAL A 21 -8.83 2.57 -3.12
CA VAL A 21 -7.89 2.92 -2.04
C VAL A 21 -7.92 1.86 -0.94
N GLU A 22 -9.11 1.42 -0.56
CA GLU A 22 -9.34 0.35 0.42
C GLU A 22 -8.73 -0.99 -0.06
N GLU A 23 -9.01 -1.38 -1.30
CA GLU A 23 -8.45 -2.58 -1.92
C GLU A 23 -6.92 -2.57 -1.92
N ILE A 24 -6.32 -1.44 -2.33
CA ILE A 24 -4.85 -1.27 -2.32
C ILE A 24 -4.31 -1.40 -0.88
N GLY A 25 -4.96 -0.79 0.11
CA GLY A 25 -4.57 -0.87 1.51
C GLY A 25 -4.53 -2.31 2.03
N GLY A 26 -5.62 -3.06 1.81
CA GLY A 26 -5.72 -4.46 2.21
C GLY A 26 -4.68 -5.35 1.53
N LEU A 27 -4.46 -5.19 0.23
CA LEU A 27 -3.47 -5.96 -0.52
C LEU A 27 -2.03 -5.70 -0.03
N VAL A 28 -1.68 -4.43 0.22
CA VAL A 28 -0.35 -4.06 0.72
C VAL A 28 -0.08 -4.65 2.10
N ILE A 29 -1.05 -4.54 3.02
CA ILE A 29 -0.91 -5.13 4.36
C ILE A 29 -0.84 -6.66 4.28
N GLY A 30 -1.66 -7.28 3.43
CA GLY A 30 -1.61 -8.71 3.16
C GLY A 30 -0.22 -9.16 2.67
N ALA A 31 0.40 -8.40 1.77
CA ALA A 31 1.74 -8.70 1.27
C ALA A 31 2.80 -8.62 2.38
N PHE A 32 2.78 -7.57 3.21
CA PHE A 32 3.71 -7.46 4.34
C PHE A 32 3.50 -8.56 5.39
N LYS A 33 2.24 -8.88 5.75
CA LYS A 33 1.91 -9.96 6.69
C LYS A 33 2.37 -11.32 6.14
N GLY A 34 2.14 -11.58 4.86
CA GLY A 34 2.56 -12.81 4.20
C GLY A 34 4.09 -12.96 4.20
N ALA A 35 4.80 -11.88 3.88
CA ALA A 35 6.27 -11.89 3.90
C ALA A 35 6.83 -12.06 5.32
N GLN A 36 6.20 -11.44 6.32
CA GLN A 36 6.54 -11.64 7.73
C GLN A 36 6.33 -13.09 8.18
N ALA A 37 5.22 -13.72 7.78
CA ALA A 37 4.92 -15.12 8.07
C ALA A 37 5.89 -16.10 7.38
N ALA A 38 6.50 -15.68 6.27
CA ALA A 38 7.52 -16.44 5.54
C ALA A 38 8.95 -16.16 6.02
N ASP A 39 9.13 -15.47 7.15
CA ASP A 39 10.43 -15.05 7.71
C ASP A 39 11.28 -14.20 6.73
N LEU A 40 10.59 -13.45 5.85
CA LEU A 40 11.18 -12.55 4.87
C LEU A 40 10.56 -11.15 4.97
N PRO A 41 10.78 -10.41 6.07
CA PRO A 41 10.18 -9.10 6.26
C PRO A 41 10.62 -8.11 5.17
N LEU A 42 9.64 -7.53 4.44
CA LEU A 42 9.91 -6.56 3.39
C LEU A 42 10.06 -5.16 3.98
N GLY A 43 11.16 -4.48 3.65
CA GLY A 43 11.36 -3.05 3.98
C GLY A 43 10.63 -2.10 3.01
N GLU A 44 10.29 -2.59 1.82
CA GLU A 44 9.57 -1.85 0.78
C GLU A 44 8.93 -2.84 -0.20
N LEU A 45 7.75 -2.48 -0.72
CA LEU A 45 7.08 -3.13 -1.85
C LEU A 45 6.92 -2.10 -2.96
N THR A 46 7.58 -2.30 -4.10
CA THR A 46 7.44 -1.45 -5.28
C THR A 46 6.89 -2.24 -6.46
N ILE A 47 5.80 -1.74 -7.05
CA ILE A 47 5.13 -2.34 -8.22
C ILE A 47 5.10 -1.30 -9.34
N HIS A 48 5.62 -1.69 -10.50
CA HIS A 48 5.65 -0.86 -11.69
C HIS A 48 4.50 -1.24 -12.63
N PHE A 49 3.49 -0.39 -12.73
CA PHE A 49 2.48 -0.49 -13.78
C PHE A 49 2.86 0.39 -14.97
N ALA A 50 2.16 0.24 -16.09
CA ALA A 50 2.41 1.04 -17.28
C ALA A 50 2.24 2.55 -17.03
N ALA A 51 1.20 2.94 -16.28
CA ALA A 51 0.82 4.34 -16.07
C ALA A 51 1.13 4.88 -14.66
N LEU A 52 1.51 4.02 -13.71
CA LEU A 52 1.79 4.43 -12.34
C LEU A 52 2.79 3.50 -11.66
N ASN A 53 3.48 4.01 -10.65
CA ASN A 53 4.21 3.21 -9.69
C ASN A 53 3.48 3.22 -8.35
N LEU A 54 3.43 2.06 -7.71
CA LEU A 54 3.01 1.90 -6.33
C LEU A 54 4.24 1.58 -5.50
N THR A 55 4.51 2.37 -4.47
CA THR A 55 5.56 2.07 -3.49
C THR A 55 4.94 2.08 -2.10
N ALA A 56 5.09 0.98 -1.36
CA ALA A 56 4.60 0.85 0.00
C ALA A 56 5.75 0.55 0.96
N ARG A 57 5.70 1.14 2.16
CA ARG A 57 6.69 0.92 3.22
C ARG A 57 5.98 0.64 4.54
N PRO A 58 6.46 -0.34 5.34
CA PRO A 58 5.85 -0.66 6.63
C PRO A 58 6.00 0.51 7.59
N LEU A 59 4.96 0.78 8.38
CA LEU A 59 4.95 1.84 9.38
C LEU A 59 4.08 1.43 10.57
N ARG A 60 4.73 1.11 11.72
CA ARG A 60 4.07 0.78 13.00
C ARG A 60 2.94 -0.27 12.85
N GLY A 61 3.22 -1.37 12.17
CA GLY A 61 2.23 -2.44 11.91
C GLY A 61 1.31 -2.17 10.72
N GLY A 62 1.15 -0.91 10.31
CA GLY A 62 0.49 -0.52 9.07
C GLY A 62 1.48 -0.24 7.95
N ALA A 63 1.09 0.62 7.01
CA ALA A 63 1.93 1.03 5.89
C ALA A 63 1.62 2.45 5.41
N ILE A 64 2.65 3.11 4.86
CA ILE A 64 2.51 4.27 4.00
C ILE A 64 2.59 3.81 2.54
N ILE A 65 1.69 4.31 1.71
CA ILE A 65 1.54 3.90 0.30
C ILE A 65 1.62 5.15 -0.56
N PHE A 66 2.51 5.13 -1.54
CA PHE A 66 2.70 6.16 -2.53
C PHE A 66 2.19 5.66 -3.88
N LEU A 67 1.29 6.42 -4.49
CA LEU A 67 0.89 6.24 -5.89
C LEU A 67 1.47 7.40 -6.68
N THR A 68 2.34 7.12 -7.63
CA THR A 68 2.97 8.15 -8.48
C THR A 68 2.69 7.86 -9.95
N PRO A 69 2.29 8.85 -10.76
CA PRO A 69 2.19 8.66 -12.21
C PRO A 69 3.53 8.26 -12.81
N ARG A 70 3.50 7.42 -13.84
CA ARG A 70 4.67 7.10 -14.65
C ARG A 70 4.61 7.97 -15.91
N THR A 71 5.49 8.96 -15.99
CA THR A 71 5.69 9.81 -17.18
C THR A 71 6.51 9.10 -18.22
#